data_AF-M9R1K8-F1
#
_entry.id   AF-M9R1K8-F1
#
_cell.length_a   1.000
_cell.length_b   1.000
_cell.length_c   1.000
_cell.angle_alpha   90.00
_cell.angle_beta   90.00
_cell.angle_gamma   90.00
#
_symmetry.space_group_name_H-M   'P 1'
#
loop_
_entity.id
_entity.type
_entity.pdbx_description
1 polymer ?
#
loop_
_entity_poly.entity_id
_entity_poly.type
_entity_poly.pdbx_seq_one_letter_code
_entity_poly.pdbx_strand_id
1 'polypeptide(L)'
;MSEDQDDDYEVGYGKPPKNGMFKKGQSGNPKGRQKRVKNFKTELKDVLGSKVTVTVNGKPKLVSTVEAALMRLKDKALKGDARALSILLSYAEQNSNSSENSSRERGLSKLEQELFDRSGLFDQTGDTDGAGND
;
A
#
# COMPACT_ATOMS: atom_id res chain seq x y z
N MET A 1 -7.47 16.39 -56.71
CA MET A 1 -7.00 17.75 -56.40
C MET A 1 -6.87 17.81 -54.89
N SER A 2 -5.67 17.57 -54.37
CA SER A 2 -5.39 17.56 -52.94
C SER A 2 -4.44 18.72 -52.70
N GLU A 3 -4.97 19.82 -52.21
CA GLU A 3 -4.18 21.00 -51.87
C GLU A 3 -3.57 20.79 -50.49
N ASP A 4 -2.25 20.57 -50.49
CA ASP A 4 -1.38 20.68 -49.34
C ASP A 4 -1.42 22.14 -48.84
N GLN A 5 -2.09 22.37 -47.71
CA GLN A 5 -1.96 23.61 -46.91
C GLN A 5 -1.40 23.23 -45.53
N ASP A 6 -0.11 22.93 -45.50
CA ASP A 6 0.71 23.02 -44.30
C ASP A 6 1.45 24.35 -44.39
N ASP A 7 1.16 25.31 -43.47
CA ASP A 7 2.11 26.33 -42.96
C ASP A 7 1.41 27.48 -42.20
N ASP A 8 0.71 27.19 -41.08
CA ASP A 8 0.49 28.23 -40.04
C ASP A 8 0.16 27.68 -38.64
N TYR A 9 0.80 26.57 -38.24
CA TYR A 9 0.66 26.09 -36.84
C TYR A 9 1.75 26.71 -35.97
N GLU A 10 1.44 27.88 -35.39
CA GLU A 10 2.32 28.55 -34.44
C GLU A 10 2.46 27.73 -33.15
N VAL A 11 3.69 27.24 -32.91
CA VAL A 11 4.07 26.52 -31.70
C VAL A 11 4.27 27.51 -30.55
N GLY A 12 3.69 27.22 -29.38
CA GLY A 12 3.75 28.11 -28.21
C GLY A 12 3.30 27.41 -26.93
N TYR A 13 3.14 28.16 -25.85
CA TYR A 13 2.70 27.61 -24.57
C TYR A 13 1.32 26.92 -24.72
N GLY A 14 1.25 25.63 -24.36
CA GLY A 14 0.03 24.81 -24.53
C GLY A 14 -0.30 24.39 -25.96
N LYS A 15 0.54 24.71 -26.95
CA LYS A 15 0.38 24.35 -28.37
C LYS A 15 1.56 23.48 -28.85
N PRO A 16 1.56 22.17 -28.56
CA PRO A 16 2.66 21.28 -28.93
C PRO A 16 2.69 21.05 -30.45
N PRO A 17 3.87 20.88 -31.06
CA PRO A 17 4.01 20.69 -32.51
C PRO A 17 3.23 19.48 -33.03
N LYS A 18 2.50 19.67 -34.15
CA LYS A 18 1.62 18.65 -34.75
C LYS A 18 2.31 17.31 -35.01
N ASN A 19 3.56 17.32 -35.45
CA ASN A 19 4.33 16.12 -35.79
C ASN A 19 4.55 15.18 -34.60
N GLY A 20 4.48 15.69 -33.36
CA GLY A 20 4.64 14.91 -32.13
C GLY A 20 3.34 14.61 -31.38
N MET A 21 2.19 15.11 -31.86
CA MET A 21 0.90 14.89 -31.19
C MET A 21 0.41 13.46 -31.42
N PHE A 22 -0.09 12.82 -30.37
CA PHE A 22 -0.80 11.56 -30.54
C PHE A 22 -2.12 11.78 -31.28
N LYS A 23 -2.50 10.83 -32.15
CA LYS A 23 -3.81 10.87 -32.82
C LYS A 23 -4.92 10.84 -31.78
N LYS A 24 -5.99 11.62 -32.01
CA LYS A 24 -7.16 11.62 -31.13
C LYS A 24 -7.71 10.19 -30.98
N GLY A 25 -7.82 9.70 -29.75
CA GLY A 25 -8.26 8.35 -29.43
C GLY A 25 -7.15 7.28 -29.40
N GLN A 26 -5.90 7.65 -29.70
CA GLN A 26 -4.75 6.76 -29.63
C GLN A 26 -3.80 7.23 -28.53
N SER A 27 -3.58 6.39 -27.52
CA SER A 27 -2.51 6.59 -26.54
C SER A 27 -1.15 6.39 -27.20
N GLY A 28 -0.14 7.18 -26.82
CA GLY A 28 1.27 6.97 -27.20
C GLY A 28 1.84 5.62 -26.75
N ASN A 29 1.19 4.99 -25.78
CA ASN A 29 1.43 3.60 -25.42
C ASN A 29 0.12 2.79 -25.62
N PRO A 30 -0.14 2.27 -26.84
CA PRO A 30 -1.37 1.54 -27.16
C PRO A 30 -1.58 0.27 -26.32
N LYS A 31 -0.49 -0.36 -25.88
CA LYS A 31 -0.54 -1.54 -25.00
C LYS A 31 -0.79 -1.16 -23.54
N GLY A 32 -0.73 0.13 -23.21
CA GLY A 32 -0.82 0.65 -21.86
C GLY A 32 0.33 0.15 -20.98
N ARG A 33 0.20 0.40 -19.68
CA ARG A 33 1.09 -0.20 -18.69
C ARG A 33 0.94 -1.72 -18.77
N GLN A 34 2.05 -2.44 -18.97
CA GLN A 34 2.03 -3.91 -18.93
C GLN A 34 1.41 -4.39 -17.62
N LYS A 35 0.58 -5.45 -17.70
CA LYS A 35 0.05 -6.13 -16.51
C LYS A 35 1.24 -6.55 -15.63
N ARG A 36 1.16 -6.31 -14.32
CA ARG A 36 2.24 -6.69 -13.39
C ARG A 36 2.54 -8.17 -13.58
N VAL A 37 3.80 -8.51 -13.87
CA VAL A 37 4.27 -9.89 -13.85
C VAL A 37 4.07 -10.39 -12.42
N LYS A 38 3.40 -11.54 -12.26
CA LYS A 38 3.29 -12.17 -10.95
C LYS A 38 4.70 -12.48 -10.48
N ASN A 39 5.08 -11.88 -9.37
CA ASN A 39 6.34 -12.19 -8.70
C ASN A 39 6.07 -13.13 -7.52
N PHE A 40 7.11 -13.78 -7.03
CA PHE A 40 7.01 -14.73 -5.91
C PHE A 40 6.27 -14.14 -4.71
N LYS A 41 6.50 -12.86 -4.38
CA LYS A 41 5.82 -12.18 -3.27
C LYS A 41 4.32 -12.06 -3.50
N THR A 42 3.87 -11.74 -4.72
CA THR A 42 2.45 -11.68 -5.06
C THR A 42 1.81 -13.06 -5.02
N GLU A 43 2.48 -14.09 -5.54
CA GLU A 43 1.95 -15.46 -5.53
C GLU A 43 1.88 -16.02 -4.10
N LEU A 44 2.90 -15.78 -3.28
CA LEU A 44 2.90 -16.18 -1.88
C LEU A 44 1.72 -15.55 -1.14
N LYS A 45 1.46 -14.25 -1.34
CA LYS A 45 0.33 -13.56 -0.74
C LYS A 45 -1.01 -14.17 -1.20
N ASP A 46 -1.13 -14.49 -2.48
CA ASP A 46 -2.34 -15.11 -3.04
C ASP A 46 -2.55 -16.51 -2.46
N VAL A 47 -1.50 -17.34 -2.38
CA VAL A 47 -1.57 -18.69 -1.81
C VAL A 47 -1.94 -18.64 -0.33
N LEU A 48 -1.28 -17.78 0.45
CA LEU A 48 -1.57 -17.63 1.87
C LEU A 48 -2.99 -17.08 2.13
N GLY A 49 -3.48 -16.19 1.25
CA GLY A 49 -4.84 -15.65 1.30
C GLY A 49 -5.92 -16.57 0.74
N SER A 50 -5.54 -17.60 -0.03
CA SER A 50 -6.47 -18.53 -0.65
C SER A 50 -7.29 -19.28 0.39
N LYS A 51 -8.52 -19.65 0.00
CA LYS A 51 -9.49 -20.29 0.89
C LYS A 51 -9.37 -21.82 0.83
N VAL A 52 -9.42 -22.45 1.99
CA VAL A 52 -9.40 -23.91 2.17
C VAL A 52 -10.55 -24.35 3.07
N THR A 53 -11.08 -25.53 2.81
CA THR A 53 -12.14 -26.13 3.63
C THR A 53 -11.51 -26.91 4.78
N VAL A 54 -11.85 -26.56 6.01
CA VAL A 54 -11.41 -27.23 7.23
C VAL A 54 -12.62 -27.63 8.07
N THR A 55 -12.62 -28.83 8.63
CA THR A 55 -13.68 -29.28 9.55
C THR A 55 -13.38 -28.80 10.96
N VAL A 56 -14.25 -27.96 11.51
CA VAL A 56 -14.17 -27.44 12.88
C VAL A 56 -15.42 -27.88 13.62
N ASN A 57 -15.27 -28.58 14.75
CA ASN A 57 -16.39 -29.11 15.54
C ASN A 57 -17.40 -29.93 14.71
N GLY A 58 -16.89 -30.75 13.80
CA GLY A 58 -17.71 -31.61 12.92
C GLY A 58 -18.39 -30.88 11.75
N LYS A 59 -18.23 -29.55 11.61
CA LYS A 59 -18.81 -28.78 10.50
C LYS A 59 -17.73 -28.28 9.55
N PRO A 60 -17.90 -28.41 8.22
CA PRO A 60 -16.97 -27.84 7.25
C PRO A 60 -17.08 -26.30 7.27
N LYS A 61 -15.94 -25.63 7.33
CA LYS A 61 -15.83 -24.16 7.26
C LYS A 61 -14.77 -23.76 6.24
N LEU A 62 -15.09 -22.73 5.45
CA LEU A 62 -14.15 -22.12 4.51
C LEU A 62 -13.31 -21.06 5.24
N VAL A 63 -12.02 -21.30 5.39
CA VAL A 63 -11.06 -20.43 6.10
C VAL A 63 -9.88 -20.08 5.20
N SER A 64 -9.07 -19.07 5.56
CA SER A 64 -7.84 -18.81 4.80
C SER A 64 -6.78 -19.91 5.04
N THR A 65 -5.83 -20.07 4.11
CA THR A 65 -4.73 -21.03 4.26
C THR A 65 -3.89 -20.73 5.50
N VAL A 66 -3.62 -19.45 5.79
CA VAL A 66 -2.92 -19.03 7.01
C VAL A 66 -3.71 -19.41 8.26
N GLU A 67 -5.01 -19.14 8.29
CA GLU A 67 -5.87 -19.50 9.42
C GLU A 67 -5.90 -21.02 9.65
N ALA A 68 -6.04 -21.81 8.59
CA ALA A 68 -5.98 -23.27 8.66
C ALA A 68 -4.63 -23.79 9.19
N ALA A 69 -3.52 -23.17 8.77
CA ALA A 69 -2.19 -23.53 9.23
C ALA A 69 -2.01 -23.23 10.73
N LEU A 70 -2.49 -22.08 11.20
CA LEU A 70 -2.46 -21.72 12.63
C LEU A 70 -3.33 -22.65 13.47
N MET A 71 -4.51 -23.03 12.99
CA MET A 71 -5.36 -24.03 13.67
C MET A 71 -4.62 -25.37 13.82
N ARG A 72 -3.98 -25.86 12.75
CA ARG A 72 -3.18 -27.10 12.82
C ARG A 72 -1.98 -26.97 13.74
N LEU A 73 -1.29 -25.83 13.74
CA LEU A 73 -0.17 -25.56 14.64
C LEU A 73 -0.62 -25.64 16.10
N LYS A 74 -1.73 -24.98 16.43
CA LYS A 74 -2.37 -25.04 17.76
C LYS A 74 -2.69 -26.49 18.14
N ASP A 75 -3.33 -27.24 17.26
CA ASP A 75 -3.72 -28.63 17.55
C ASP A 75 -2.49 -29.53 17.77
N LYS A 76 -1.39 -29.33 17.04
CA LYS A 76 -0.13 -30.05 17.26
C LYS A 76 0.50 -29.70 18.61
N ALA A 77 0.55 -28.41 18.96
CA ALA A 77 1.07 -27.96 20.24
C ALA A 77 0.27 -28.56 21.41
N LEU A 78 -1.06 -28.55 21.32
CA LEU A 78 -1.95 -29.13 22.33
C LEU A 78 -1.81 -30.66 22.45
N LYS A 79 -1.35 -31.34 21.39
CA LYS A 79 -1.05 -32.78 21.38
C LYS A 79 0.35 -33.12 21.91
N GLY A 80 1.12 -32.14 22.38
CA GLY A 80 2.43 -32.36 23.00
C GLY A 80 3.64 -32.24 22.06
N ASP A 81 3.47 -31.72 20.84
CA ASP A 81 4.62 -31.40 19.99
C ASP A 81 5.35 -30.16 20.54
N ALA A 82 6.49 -30.38 21.18
CA ALA A 82 7.29 -29.34 21.83
C ALA A 82 7.75 -28.23 20.85
N ARG A 83 8.04 -28.57 19.58
CA ARG A 83 8.43 -27.57 18.58
C ARG A 83 7.23 -26.74 18.14
N ALA A 84 6.08 -27.37 17.96
CA ALA A 84 4.86 -26.64 17.65
C ALA A 84 4.48 -25.67 18.77
N LEU A 85 4.65 -26.10 20.03
CA LEU A 85 4.42 -25.29 21.21
C LEU A 85 5.38 -24.10 21.27
N SER A 86 6.68 -24.31 21.06
CA SER A 86 7.67 -23.22 21.07
C SER A 86 7.39 -22.17 19.99
N ILE A 87 7.03 -22.61 18.77
CA ILE A 87 6.66 -21.70 17.67
C ILE A 87 5.41 -20.90 18.06
N LEU A 88 4.39 -21.56 18.60
CA LEU A 88 3.15 -20.90 18.98
C LEU A 88 3.35 -19.86 20.10
N LEU A 89 4.15 -20.18 21.11
CA LEU A 89 4.52 -19.22 22.17
C LEU A 89 5.31 -18.03 21.60
N SER A 90 6.26 -18.27 20.70
CA SER A 90 7.03 -17.19 20.07
C SER A 90 6.15 -16.20 19.29
N TYR A 91 5.09 -16.69 18.63
CA TYR A 91 4.12 -15.82 17.95
C TYR A 91 3.24 -15.05 18.94
N ALA A 92 2.87 -15.66 20.08
CA ALA A 92 2.13 -14.96 21.12
C ALA A 92 2.94 -13.80 21.72
N GLU A 93 4.23 -14.01 22.01
CA GLU A 93 5.15 -12.99 22.53
C GLU A 93 5.41 -11.86 21.53
N GLN A 94 5.61 -12.18 20.25
CA GLN A 94 5.81 -11.15 19.22
C GLN A 94 4.59 -10.24 19.07
N ASN A 95 3.38 -10.81 19.18
CA ASN A 95 2.15 -10.03 19.08
C ASN A 95 1.88 -9.19 20.33
N SER A 96 2.21 -9.66 21.54
CA SER A 96 2.11 -8.83 22.75
C SER A 96 3.06 -7.63 22.67
N ASN A 97 4.31 -7.87 22.27
CA ASN A 97 5.33 -6.81 22.17
C ASN A 97 5.01 -5.80 21.06
N SER A 98 4.49 -6.24 19.92
CA SER A 98 4.07 -5.35 18.82
C SER A 98 2.88 -4.45 19.24
N SER A 99 1.97 -4.99 20.05
CA SER A 99 0.83 -4.25 20.60
C SER A 99 1.29 -3.18 21.61
N GLU A 100 2.26 -3.51 22.46
CA GLU A 100 2.85 -2.56 23.39
C GLU A 100 3.65 -1.46 22.67
N ASN A 101 4.49 -1.82 21.71
CA ASN A 101 5.32 -0.85 20.97
C ASN A 101 4.46 0.11 20.14
N SER A 102 3.44 -0.39 19.42
CA SER A 102 2.52 0.50 18.69
C SER A 102 1.69 1.41 19.61
N SER A 103 1.47 1.02 20.86
CA SER A 103 0.80 1.86 21.86
C SER A 103 1.75 2.90 22.46
N ARG A 104 3.01 2.53 22.69
CA ARG A 104 4.09 3.46 23.11
C ARG A 104 4.38 4.52 22.04
N GLU A 105 4.51 4.12 20.78
CA GLU A 105 4.75 5.04 19.66
C GLU A 105 3.60 6.05 19.48
N ARG A 106 2.34 5.60 19.57
CA ARG A 106 1.18 6.50 19.54
C ARG A 106 1.14 7.46 20.74
N GLY A 107 1.62 7.03 21.90
CA GLY A 107 1.78 7.87 23.08
C GLY A 107 2.86 8.95 22.89
N LEU A 108 4.01 8.57 22.32
CA LEU A 108 5.10 9.49 21.98
C LEU A 108 4.65 10.55 20.96
N SER A 109 3.95 10.16 19.89
CA SER A 109 3.44 11.13 18.90
C SER A 109 2.45 12.13 19.50
N LYS A 110 1.68 11.70 20.51
CA LYS A 110 0.74 12.58 21.22
C LYS A 110 1.48 13.57 22.12
N LEU A 111 2.53 13.12 22.81
CA LEU A 111 3.40 13.98 23.61
C LEU A 111 4.21 14.96 22.75
N GLU A 112 4.64 14.53 21.55
CA GLU A 112 5.26 15.41 20.57
C GLU A 112 4.29 16.51 20.12
N GLN A 113 3.05 16.16 19.78
CA GLN A 113 2.00 17.15 19.47
C GLN A 113 1.78 18.13 20.63
N GLU A 114 1.69 17.63 21.85
CA GLU A 114 1.52 18.46 23.05
C GLU A 114 2.74 19.35 23.34
N LEU A 115 3.95 18.90 23.01
CA LEU A 115 5.17 19.69 23.11
C LEU A 115 5.22 20.81 22.06
N PHE A 116 4.79 20.54 20.82
CA PHE A 116 4.66 21.55 19.77
C PHE A 116 3.64 22.63 20.15
N ASP A 117 2.48 22.23 20.68
CA ASP A 117 1.44 23.15 21.13
C ASP A 117 1.91 24.00 22.33
N ARG A 118 2.63 23.39 23.28
CA ARG A 118 3.12 24.07 24.49
C ARG A 118 4.32 24.99 24.25
N SER A 119 5.18 24.66 23.29
CA SER A 119 6.37 25.46 22.96
C SER A 119 6.05 26.66 22.06
N GLY A 120 4.81 26.80 21.58
CA GLY A 120 4.38 27.93 20.74
C GLY A 120 5.10 27.99 19.40
N LEU A 121 5.68 26.87 18.95
CA LEU A 121 6.57 26.80 17.78
C LEU A 121 5.82 26.75 16.43
N PHE A 122 4.55 27.16 16.40
CA PHE A 122 3.70 27.10 15.21
C PHE A 122 3.45 28.48 14.55
N ASP A 123 3.98 29.58 15.09
CA ASP A 123 3.69 30.95 14.61
C ASP A 123 4.80 31.60 13.78
N GLN A 124 5.68 30.82 13.14
CA GLN A 124 6.74 31.37 12.26
C GLN A 124 6.73 30.78 10.84
N THR A 125 5.57 30.74 10.21
CA THR A 125 5.49 30.96 8.75
C THR A 125 4.53 32.11 8.50
N GLY A 126 4.89 33.28 9.04
CA GLY A 126 4.32 34.55 8.66
C GLY A 126 4.69 34.87 7.22
N ASP A 127 3.72 35.43 6.53
CA ASP A 127 3.80 36.06 5.23
C ASP A 127 5.12 36.82 4.98
N THR A 128 5.70 36.64 3.79
CA THR A 128 6.55 37.66 3.17
C THR A 128 5.91 38.08 1.85
N ASP A 129 5.26 39.25 1.95
CA ASP A 129 5.21 40.36 1.02
C ASP A 129 4.46 40.25 -0.31
N GLY A 130 3.41 41.07 -0.40
CA GLY A 130 2.80 41.51 -1.65
C GLY A 130 3.56 42.63 -2.33
N ALA A 131 3.16 42.92 -3.57
CA ALA A 131 3.05 44.25 -4.19
C ALA A 131 2.76 44.03 -5.69
N GLY A 132 1.72 44.68 -6.20
CA GLY A 132 1.45 44.75 -7.63
C GLY A 132 2.41 45.69 -8.36
N ASN A 133 2.33 45.69 -9.68
CA ASN A 133 2.46 46.91 -10.49
C ASN A 133 1.79 46.69 -11.85
N ASP A 134 0.89 47.64 -12.15
CA ASP A 134 0.45 48.23 -13.42
C ASP A 134 0.07 47.36 -14.63
#